data_AF-A0A4Q1TAL5-F1
#
_entry.id   AF-A0A4Q1TAL5-F1
#
_cell.length_a   1.000
_cell.length_b   1.000
_cell.length_c   1.000
_cell.angle_alpha   90.00
_cell.angle_beta   90.00
_cell.angle_gamma   90.00
#
_symmetry.space_group_name_H-M   'P 1'
#
loop_
_entity.id
_entity.type
_entity.pdbx_description
1 polymer ?
#
loop_
_entity_poly.entity_id
_entity_poly.type
_entity_poly.pdbx_seq_one_letter_code
_entity_poly.pdbx_strand_id
1 'polypeptide(L)'
;MKMRNELLYKCFKQGSRSIWNQFGDFTEKGFSVGEETITETTLLDLVKKMPNLMLSRKFEAAIKPFNKAEERDNGADWEWYIIDGEEWIKFLVQAKKLKTELQKKKIKMYYELKREYKDGTTQCQNLIYHAWTNGFIPIYCFYNFFDVSENEKFLPESGDVAFPADYELLGWTYCYADMVYKYEKNKTFEEMQSFTTTVASIFCSDKSIYEILEDYNDDDDDDDGGGISVKVPTDNYGGGSFLHKPEIKPQKLGTLPDYVKQMLSDTKVNVGDYGQIQDPNASPQSSQLVAVTIRVPVNNENEEHENQIQSSSKSSSSFTSNNKKEKRLVNSNQEQRGAFV
;
A
#
# COMPACT_ATOMS: atom_id res chain seq x y z
N MET A 1 -5.09 -11.81 -29.18
CA MET A 1 -5.80 -11.82 -27.89
C MET A 1 -4.92 -12.47 -26.83
N LYS A 2 -4.93 -13.80 -26.63
CA LYS A 2 -4.12 -14.51 -25.61
C LYS A 2 -2.73 -13.92 -25.32
N MET A 3 -1.85 -13.85 -26.34
CA MET A 3 -0.47 -13.30 -26.23
C MET A 3 -0.35 -11.90 -25.57
N ARG A 4 -1.37 -11.04 -25.65
CA ARG A 4 -1.34 -9.69 -25.04
C ARG A 4 -1.83 -9.71 -23.59
N ASN A 5 -2.88 -10.48 -23.31
CA ASN A 5 -3.32 -10.71 -21.93
C ASN A 5 -2.22 -11.47 -21.16
N GLU A 6 -1.53 -12.41 -21.81
CA GLU A 6 -0.32 -13.09 -21.33
C GLU A 6 0.85 -12.12 -21.02
N LEU A 7 1.01 -11.03 -21.79
CA LEU A 7 2.00 -9.99 -21.49
C LEU A 7 1.60 -9.19 -20.23
N LEU A 8 0.34 -8.77 -20.09
CA LEU A 8 -0.13 -8.11 -18.87
C LEU A 8 0.02 -9.02 -17.65
N TYR A 9 -0.38 -10.30 -17.76
CA TYR A 9 -0.16 -11.31 -16.73
C TYR A 9 1.31 -11.38 -16.30
N LYS A 10 2.25 -11.40 -17.26
CA LYS A 10 3.70 -11.37 -16.99
C LYS A 10 4.14 -10.06 -16.32
N CYS A 11 3.64 -8.90 -16.75
CA CYS A 11 3.94 -7.61 -16.13
C CYS A 11 3.49 -7.57 -14.65
N PHE A 12 2.27 -8.03 -14.36
CA PHE A 12 1.77 -8.07 -12.98
C PHE A 12 2.48 -9.13 -12.13
N LYS A 13 2.78 -10.33 -12.66
CA LYS A 13 3.65 -11.31 -11.96
C LYS A 13 5.02 -10.70 -11.64
N GLN A 14 5.65 -10.00 -12.59
CA GLN A 14 6.92 -9.31 -12.36
C GLN A 14 6.78 -8.16 -11.34
N GLY A 15 5.63 -7.49 -11.29
CA GLY A 15 5.26 -6.54 -10.24
C GLY A 15 5.27 -7.18 -8.86
N SER A 16 4.53 -8.29 -8.67
CA SER A 16 4.49 -9.04 -7.40
C SER A 16 5.89 -9.41 -6.91
N ARG A 17 6.71 -10.03 -7.79
CA ARG A 17 8.10 -10.39 -7.45
C ARG A 17 8.97 -9.18 -7.15
N SER A 18 8.78 -8.06 -7.85
CA SER A 18 9.52 -6.83 -7.60
C SER A 18 9.18 -6.24 -6.23
N ILE A 19 7.92 -6.32 -5.79
CA ILE A 19 7.50 -5.87 -4.45
C ILE A 19 8.11 -6.79 -3.39
N TRP A 20 7.96 -8.11 -3.54
CA TRP A 20 8.51 -9.10 -2.63
C TRP A 20 10.01 -8.92 -2.40
N ASN A 21 10.77 -8.88 -3.51
CA ASN A 21 12.22 -8.77 -3.45
C ASN A 21 12.69 -7.40 -2.94
N GLN A 22 12.04 -6.29 -3.31
CA GLN A 22 12.35 -4.98 -2.73
C GLN A 22 12.09 -4.95 -1.22
N PHE A 23 11.00 -5.54 -0.73
CA PHE A 23 10.69 -5.58 0.69
C PHE A 23 11.67 -6.45 1.48
N GLY A 24 12.13 -7.59 0.92
CA GLY A 24 13.22 -8.37 1.50
C GLY A 24 14.49 -7.52 1.62
N ASP A 25 14.89 -6.89 0.52
CA ASP A 25 16.03 -5.98 0.44
C ASP A 25 15.97 -4.85 1.49
N PHE A 26 14.79 -4.25 1.72
CA PHE A 26 14.59 -3.24 2.75
C PHE A 26 14.61 -3.84 4.16
N THR A 27 13.98 -4.99 4.38
CA THR A 27 13.85 -5.64 5.71
C THR A 27 15.20 -6.13 6.21
N GLU A 28 15.97 -6.83 5.38
CA GLU A 28 17.34 -7.30 5.69
C GLU A 28 18.27 -6.14 6.05
N LYS A 29 18.10 -4.99 5.39
CA LYS A 29 18.93 -3.78 5.56
C LYS A 29 18.38 -2.83 6.62
N GLY A 30 17.28 -3.19 7.32
CA GLY A 30 16.69 -2.41 8.41
C GLY A 30 15.95 -1.14 7.99
N PHE A 31 15.60 -0.98 6.71
CA PHE A 31 14.87 0.18 6.19
C PHE A 31 13.35 0.01 6.31
N SER A 32 12.67 1.05 6.80
CA SER A 32 11.20 1.12 6.78
C SER A 32 10.74 2.00 5.62
N VAL A 33 10.10 1.39 4.61
CA VAL A 33 9.49 2.07 3.47
C VAL A 33 7.97 2.19 3.66
N GLY A 34 7.43 3.38 3.39
CA GLY A 34 6.01 3.71 3.56
C GLY A 34 5.13 3.23 2.41
N GLU A 35 3.85 3.01 2.71
CA GLU A 35 2.81 2.53 1.80
C GLU A 35 2.73 3.36 0.51
N GLU A 36 2.71 4.68 0.64
CA GLU A 36 2.72 5.66 -0.46
C GLU A 36 3.87 5.41 -1.45
N THR A 37 5.11 5.26 -0.94
CA THR A 37 6.31 5.04 -1.77
C THR A 37 6.25 3.71 -2.51
N ILE A 38 5.66 2.68 -1.91
CA ILE A 38 5.50 1.35 -2.53
C ILE A 38 4.48 1.43 -3.66
N THR A 39 3.37 2.13 -3.45
CA THR A 39 2.39 2.43 -4.51
C THR A 39 3.05 3.18 -5.66
N GLU A 40 3.74 4.29 -5.37
CA GLU A 40 4.41 5.12 -6.37
C GLU A 40 5.44 4.33 -7.21
N THR A 41 6.34 3.57 -6.57
CA THR A 41 7.34 2.79 -7.31
C THR A 41 6.71 1.65 -8.10
N THR A 42 5.73 0.95 -7.52
CA THR A 42 5.01 -0.16 -8.18
C THR A 42 4.28 0.31 -9.43
N LEU A 43 3.47 1.36 -9.32
CA LEU A 43 2.69 1.87 -10.45
C LEU A 43 3.60 2.47 -11.53
N LEU A 44 4.66 3.18 -11.14
CA LEU A 44 5.66 3.71 -12.08
C LEU A 44 6.39 2.58 -12.83
N ASP A 45 6.83 1.53 -12.14
CA ASP A 45 7.49 0.38 -12.77
C ASP A 45 6.53 -0.44 -13.63
N LEU A 46 5.26 -0.57 -13.22
CA LEU A 46 4.22 -1.21 -14.02
C LEU A 46 4.00 -0.45 -15.34
N VAL A 47 3.89 0.88 -15.30
CA VAL A 47 3.77 1.72 -16.51
C VAL A 47 5.01 1.63 -17.41
N LYS A 48 6.23 1.53 -16.86
CA LYS A 48 7.45 1.28 -17.65
C LYS A 48 7.48 -0.11 -18.31
N LYS A 49 6.92 -1.13 -17.65
CA LYS A 49 6.98 -2.54 -18.06
C LYS A 49 5.80 -2.94 -18.97
N MET A 50 4.67 -2.27 -18.86
CA MET A 50 3.55 -2.36 -19.81
C MET A 50 4.04 -1.88 -21.20
N PRO A 51 4.00 -2.71 -22.25
CA PRO A 51 4.57 -2.32 -23.53
C PRO A 51 3.81 -1.16 -24.22
N ASN A 52 4.55 -0.20 -24.78
CA ASN A 52 4.06 0.91 -25.63
C ASN A 52 3.36 0.46 -26.95
N LEU A 53 2.97 -0.81 -27.07
CA LEU A 53 2.50 -1.50 -28.27
C LEU A 53 0.98 -1.75 -28.28
N MET A 54 0.24 -1.34 -27.26
CA MET A 54 -1.10 -1.85 -26.98
C MET A 54 -2.25 -1.20 -27.77
N LEU A 55 -1.96 -0.31 -28.72
CA LEU A 55 -2.92 0.48 -29.52
C LEU A 55 -3.71 -0.32 -30.58
N SER A 56 -3.88 -1.63 -30.39
CA SER A 56 -4.64 -2.50 -31.28
C SER A 56 -5.58 -3.38 -30.47
N ARG A 57 -6.73 -2.76 -30.14
CA ARG A 57 -8.03 -3.31 -29.74
C ARG A 57 -8.00 -4.70 -29.08
N LYS A 58 -8.34 -4.77 -27.79
CA LYS A 58 -9.12 -5.82 -27.10
C LYS A 58 -8.73 -6.07 -25.63
N PHE A 59 -7.74 -5.39 -25.06
CA PHE A 59 -7.44 -5.43 -23.62
C PHE A 59 -6.39 -4.36 -23.38
N GLU A 60 -6.78 -3.25 -22.77
CA GLU A 60 -5.91 -2.12 -22.43
C GLU A 60 -6.12 -1.74 -20.96
N ALA A 61 -5.06 -1.27 -20.30
CA ALA A 61 -5.08 -0.90 -18.89
C ALA A 61 -4.59 0.54 -18.71
N ALA A 62 -5.32 1.34 -17.93
CA ALA A 62 -4.93 2.70 -17.56
C ALA A 62 -4.94 2.88 -16.04
N ILE A 63 -4.01 3.68 -15.52
CA ILE A 63 -3.72 3.82 -14.09
C ILE A 63 -3.63 5.30 -13.73
N LYS A 64 -4.52 5.80 -12.86
CA LYS A 64 -4.44 7.16 -12.34
C LYS A 64 -4.27 7.11 -10.81
N PRO A 65 -3.10 7.48 -10.25
CA PRO A 65 -2.95 7.65 -8.81
C PRO A 65 -3.74 8.89 -8.33
N PHE A 66 -4.24 8.82 -7.10
CA PHE A 66 -4.92 9.92 -6.42
C PHE A 66 -3.95 10.70 -5.54
N ASN A 67 -4.23 12.00 -5.35
CA ASN A 67 -3.54 12.82 -4.35
C ASN A 67 -4.23 12.74 -2.98
N LYS A 68 -3.57 13.18 -1.91
CA LYS A 68 -4.07 13.04 -0.52
C LYS A 68 -5.40 13.76 -0.20
N ALA A 69 -5.87 14.67 -1.06
CA ALA A 69 -7.22 15.20 -0.97
C ALA A 69 -8.24 14.24 -1.60
N GLU A 70 -7.95 13.72 -2.80
CA GLU A 70 -8.77 12.69 -3.46
C GLU A 70 -8.87 11.42 -2.59
N GLU A 71 -7.74 10.90 -2.10
CA GLU A 71 -7.63 9.72 -1.22
C GLU A 71 -8.40 9.87 0.12
N ARG A 72 -8.42 11.08 0.69
CA ARG A 72 -9.22 11.37 1.89
C ARG A 72 -10.71 11.30 1.59
N ASP A 73 -11.12 11.79 0.42
CA ASP A 73 -12.53 11.95 0.05
C ASP A 73 -13.11 10.63 -0.50
N ASN A 74 -12.36 9.91 -1.35
CA ASN A 74 -12.80 8.67 -2.01
C ASN A 74 -12.32 7.37 -1.33
N GLY A 75 -11.40 7.43 -0.36
CA GLY A 75 -10.88 6.27 0.36
C GLY A 75 -9.94 5.35 -0.44
N ALA A 76 -9.29 5.84 -1.50
CA ALA A 76 -8.48 5.05 -2.44
C ALA A 76 -7.12 5.70 -2.80
N ASP A 77 -6.12 4.88 -3.15
CA ASP A 77 -4.80 5.35 -3.64
C ASP A 77 -4.77 5.54 -5.16
N TRP A 78 -5.52 4.75 -5.94
CA TRP A 78 -5.61 4.90 -7.39
C TRP A 78 -6.90 4.32 -7.98
N GLU A 79 -7.13 4.60 -9.26
CA GLU A 79 -8.13 3.93 -10.09
C GLU A 79 -7.48 3.17 -11.25
N TRP A 80 -8.07 2.03 -11.61
CA TRP A 80 -7.72 1.26 -12.81
C TRP A 80 -8.89 1.22 -13.78
N TYR A 81 -8.59 1.27 -15.07
CA TYR A 81 -9.53 0.96 -16.16
C TYR A 81 -9.05 -0.30 -16.88
N ILE A 82 -9.95 -1.24 -17.17
CA ILE A 82 -9.71 -2.42 -18.02
C ILE A 82 -10.66 -2.35 -19.22
N ILE A 83 -10.11 -2.37 -20.43
CA ILE A 83 -10.86 -2.12 -21.68
C ILE A 83 -10.77 -3.35 -22.61
N ASP A 84 -11.80 -4.21 -22.62
CA ASP A 84 -11.91 -5.36 -23.53
C ASP A 84 -12.83 -5.06 -24.72
N GLY A 85 -12.30 -5.24 -25.93
CA GLY A 85 -13.00 -4.97 -27.19
C GLY A 85 -13.51 -3.54 -27.35
N GLU A 86 -14.82 -3.38 -27.22
CA GLU A 86 -15.55 -2.11 -27.30
C GLU A 86 -16.22 -1.77 -25.96
N GLU A 87 -15.77 -2.42 -24.89
CA GLU A 87 -16.36 -2.39 -23.55
C GLU A 87 -15.26 -2.23 -22.49
N TRP A 88 -15.62 -1.79 -21.30
CA TRP A 88 -14.67 -1.58 -20.23
C TRP A 88 -15.31 -1.62 -18.84
N ILE A 89 -14.48 -1.91 -17.85
CA ILE A 89 -14.79 -1.85 -16.42
C ILE A 89 -13.72 -1.00 -15.73
N LYS A 90 -13.99 -0.56 -14.50
CA LYS A 90 -13.05 0.22 -13.70
C LYS A 90 -13.04 -0.21 -12.24
N PHE A 91 -11.89 -0.12 -11.62
CA PHE A 91 -11.66 -0.43 -10.21
C PHE A 91 -11.28 0.83 -9.45
N LEU A 92 -11.76 0.94 -8.21
CA LEU A 92 -11.31 1.92 -7.24
C LEU A 92 -10.47 1.16 -6.21
N VAL A 93 -9.21 1.56 -6.00
CA VAL A 93 -8.19 0.69 -5.42
C VAL A 93 -7.52 1.33 -4.21
N GLN A 94 -7.57 0.65 -3.08
CA GLN A 94 -6.81 1.00 -1.87
C GLN A 94 -5.69 -0.03 -1.65
N ALA A 95 -4.45 0.41 -1.60
CA ALA A 95 -3.33 -0.39 -1.13
C ALA A 95 -3.31 -0.50 0.39
N LYS A 96 -2.79 -1.62 0.90
CA LYS A 96 -2.38 -1.83 2.29
C LYS A 96 -1.07 -2.62 2.36
N LYS A 97 -0.08 -2.08 3.06
CA LYS A 97 1.17 -2.77 3.36
C LYS A 97 0.98 -3.75 4.51
N LEU A 98 1.51 -4.96 4.38
CA LEU A 98 1.65 -5.88 5.51
C LEU A 98 2.57 -5.28 6.58
N LYS A 99 2.12 -5.27 7.84
CA LYS A 99 2.90 -4.84 9.00
C LYS A 99 3.28 -6.02 9.87
N THR A 100 4.52 -6.00 10.36
CA THR A 100 5.15 -7.06 11.15
C THR A 100 5.53 -6.50 12.52
N GLU A 101 5.01 -7.09 13.60
CA GLU A 101 5.19 -6.61 14.98
C GLU A 101 5.58 -7.75 15.92
N LEU A 102 6.61 -7.54 16.76
CA LEU A 102 7.05 -8.53 17.74
C LEU A 102 6.24 -8.45 19.04
N GLN A 103 5.13 -9.19 19.12
CA GLN A 103 4.29 -9.25 20.32
C GLN A 103 4.62 -10.48 21.18
N LYS A 104 5.10 -10.26 22.41
CA LYS A 104 5.32 -11.32 23.44
C LYS A 104 6.20 -12.50 22.95
N LYS A 105 7.27 -12.21 22.20
CA LYS A 105 8.16 -13.20 21.53
C LYS A 105 7.49 -14.03 20.43
N LYS A 106 6.39 -13.56 19.85
CA LYS A 106 5.85 -14.05 18.59
C LYS A 106 5.80 -12.91 17.58
N ILE A 107 6.10 -13.22 16.32
CA ILE A 107 5.83 -12.29 15.23
C ILE A 107 4.33 -12.31 14.96
N LYS A 108 3.74 -11.12 14.81
CA LYS A 108 2.37 -10.92 14.38
C LYS A 108 2.39 -10.12 13.07
N MET A 109 1.78 -10.67 12.04
CA MET A 109 1.66 -10.02 10.73
C MET A 109 0.21 -9.63 10.48
N TYR A 110 -0.05 -8.35 10.17
CA TYR A 110 -1.41 -7.80 10.04
C TYR A 110 -1.48 -6.56 9.14
N TYR A 111 -2.69 -6.18 8.75
CA TYR A 111 -2.97 -4.96 7.97
C TYR A 111 -3.78 -3.95 8.80
N GLU A 112 -3.54 -2.66 8.59
CA GLU A 112 -4.29 -1.56 9.21
C GLU A 112 -5.50 -1.17 8.36
N LEU A 113 -6.56 -1.97 8.47
CA LEU A 113 -7.81 -1.79 7.75
C LEU A 113 -8.71 -0.73 8.44
N LYS A 114 -8.55 -0.55 9.75
CA LYS A 114 -9.33 0.39 10.59
C LYS A 114 -8.80 1.83 10.59
N ARG A 115 -8.84 2.50 9.44
CA ARG A 115 -8.67 3.96 9.38
C ARG A 115 -10.05 4.61 9.49
N GLU A 116 -10.36 5.16 10.65
CA GLU A 116 -11.58 5.91 10.94
C GLU A 116 -11.35 7.41 10.70
N TYR A 117 -12.30 8.07 10.04
CA TYR A 117 -12.31 9.52 9.79
C TYR A 117 -13.08 10.27 10.90
N LYS A 118 -13.00 11.61 10.89
CA LYS A 118 -13.54 12.48 11.97
C LYS A 118 -15.06 12.47 12.11
N ASP A 119 -15.78 12.00 11.09
CA ASP A 119 -17.23 11.83 11.06
C ASP A 119 -17.69 10.43 11.51
N GLY A 120 -16.75 9.52 11.80
CA GLY A 120 -17.03 8.13 12.15
C GLY A 120 -17.28 7.21 10.95
N THR A 121 -16.93 7.63 9.73
CA THR A 121 -16.80 6.71 8.58
C THR A 121 -15.44 6.01 8.59
N THR A 122 -15.31 4.88 7.89
CA THR A 122 -14.02 4.20 7.67
C THR A 122 -13.51 4.38 6.23
N GLN A 123 -12.20 4.26 6.01
CA GLN A 123 -11.60 4.24 4.67
C GLN A 123 -12.26 3.18 3.77
N CYS A 124 -12.60 2.01 4.32
CA CYS A 124 -13.32 0.96 3.60
C CYS A 124 -14.77 1.35 3.23
N GLN A 125 -15.50 2.04 4.13
CA GLN A 125 -16.84 2.56 3.83
C GLN A 125 -16.80 3.60 2.71
N ASN A 126 -15.85 4.53 2.76
CA ASN A 126 -15.75 5.59 1.75
C ASN A 126 -15.32 5.01 0.39
N LEU A 127 -14.35 4.08 0.38
CA LEU A 127 -13.95 3.33 -0.82
C LEU A 127 -15.16 2.66 -1.51
N ILE A 128 -15.96 1.92 -0.75
CA ILE A 128 -17.10 1.18 -1.31
C ILE A 128 -18.23 2.14 -1.73
N TYR A 129 -18.56 3.13 -0.90
CA TYR A 129 -19.57 4.13 -1.22
C TYR A 129 -19.22 4.92 -2.50
N HIS A 130 -17.98 5.41 -2.63
CA HIS A 130 -17.53 6.12 -3.82
C HIS A 130 -17.45 5.21 -5.04
N ALA A 131 -17.03 3.96 -4.88
CA ALA A 131 -17.01 2.99 -5.97
C ALA A 131 -18.43 2.72 -6.50
N TRP A 132 -19.35 2.31 -5.63
CA TRP A 132 -20.71 1.92 -6.00
C TRP A 132 -21.52 3.08 -6.59
N THR A 133 -21.46 4.27 -5.98
CA THR A 133 -22.14 5.47 -6.51
C THR A 133 -21.65 5.92 -7.88
N ASN A 134 -20.42 5.55 -8.27
CA ASN A 134 -19.81 5.94 -9.54
C ASN A 134 -19.59 4.76 -10.51
N GLY A 135 -20.07 3.55 -10.20
CA GLY A 135 -19.93 2.36 -11.05
C GLY A 135 -18.48 1.85 -11.18
N PHE A 136 -17.71 1.85 -10.09
CA PHE A 136 -16.44 1.10 -9.98
C PHE A 136 -16.63 -0.19 -9.17
N ILE A 137 -15.73 -1.14 -9.39
CA ILE A 137 -15.48 -2.29 -8.52
C ILE A 137 -14.48 -1.87 -7.42
N PRO A 138 -14.85 -1.86 -6.12
CA PRO A 138 -13.90 -1.52 -5.06
C PRO A 138 -13.01 -2.74 -4.71
N ILE A 139 -11.69 -2.57 -4.72
CA ILE A 139 -10.72 -3.62 -4.32
C ILE A 139 -9.70 -3.08 -3.31
N TYR A 140 -9.24 -3.98 -2.44
CA TYR A 140 -8.00 -3.79 -1.69
C TYR A 140 -6.86 -4.54 -2.37
N CYS A 141 -5.73 -3.85 -2.57
CA CYS A 141 -4.45 -4.45 -2.93
C CYS A 141 -3.56 -4.58 -1.69
N PHE A 142 -2.81 -5.67 -1.58
CA PHE A 142 -1.93 -5.94 -0.44
C PHE A 142 -0.49 -6.09 -0.88
N TYR A 143 0.42 -5.36 -0.24
CA TYR A 143 1.86 -5.44 -0.47
C TYR A 143 2.53 -6.23 0.65
N ASN A 144 3.04 -7.42 0.30
CA ASN A 144 3.34 -8.45 1.27
C ASN A 144 4.82 -8.87 1.20
N PHE A 145 5.39 -9.12 2.37
CA PHE A 145 6.67 -9.79 2.53
C PHE A 145 6.77 -10.38 3.93
N PHE A 146 7.36 -11.56 4.03
CA PHE A 146 7.69 -12.21 5.30
C PHE A 146 8.92 -13.10 5.13
N ASP A 147 9.67 -13.31 6.21
CA ASP A 147 10.74 -14.31 6.21
C ASP A 147 10.12 -15.70 6.04
N VAL A 148 10.42 -16.36 4.93
CA VAL A 148 9.89 -17.67 4.59
C VAL A 148 10.31 -18.72 5.62
N SER A 149 11.55 -18.66 6.12
CA SER A 149 12.10 -19.66 7.05
C SER A 149 11.42 -19.66 8.42
N GLU A 150 10.86 -18.52 8.83
CA GLU A 150 10.04 -18.40 10.06
C GLU A 150 8.54 -18.63 9.82
N ASN A 151 8.09 -18.66 8.55
CA ASN A 151 6.67 -18.57 8.17
C ASN A 151 6.24 -19.54 7.05
N GLU A 152 6.95 -20.67 6.85
CA GLU A 152 6.70 -21.64 5.76
C GLU A 152 5.23 -22.08 5.64
N LYS A 153 4.47 -22.08 6.74
CA LYS A 153 3.03 -22.39 6.77
C LYS A 153 2.12 -21.42 5.99
N PHE A 154 2.66 -20.31 5.48
CA PHE A 154 1.96 -19.35 4.62
C PHE A 154 2.34 -19.48 3.14
N LEU A 155 3.19 -20.44 2.78
CA LEU A 155 3.48 -20.76 1.38
C LEU A 155 2.26 -21.46 0.74
N PRO A 156 1.95 -21.18 -0.54
CA PRO A 156 0.89 -21.89 -1.25
C PRO A 156 1.26 -23.37 -1.46
N GLU A 157 0.28 -24.27 -1.32
CA GLU A 157 0.51 -25.69 -1.57
C GLU A 157 0.81 -25.96 -3.05
N SER A 158 1.70 -26.92 -3.30
CA SER A 158 2.21 -27.25 -4.64
C SER A 158 1.14 -27.92 -5.52
N GLY A 159 0.28 -27.11 -6.13
CA GLY A 159 -0.77 -27.56 -7.05
C GLY A 159 -1.75 -26.47 -7.47
N ASP A 160 -1.78 -25.34 -6.76
CA ASP A 160 -2.65 -24.21 -7.10
C ASP A 160 -2.26 -23.58 -8.45
N VAL A 161 -3.26 -23.33 -9.30
CA VAL A 161 -3.09 -22.73 -10.64
C VAL A 161 -2.91 -21.22 -10.56
N ALA A 162 -3.44 -20.56 -9.53
CA ALA A 162 -3.19 -19.15 -9.21
C ALA A 162 -1.81 -18.95 -8.54
N PHE A 163 -1.34 -19.96 -7.81
CA PHE A 163 -0.06 -19.96 -7.08
C PHE A 163 0.79 -21.20 -7.40
N PRO A 164 1.49 -21.26 -8.54
CA PRO A 164 2.68 -22.11 -8.63
C PRO A 164 3.65 -21.75 -7.48
N ALA A 165 4.53 -22.67 -7.06
CA ALA A 165 5.41 -22.55 -5.87
C ALA A 165 6.40 -21.34 -5.81
N ASP A 166 6.32 -20.49 -6.83
CA ASP A 166 6.74 -19.08 -6.95
C ASP A 166 6.04 -18.20 -5.88
N TYR A 167 6.39 -18.37 -4.61
CA TYR A 167 5.79 -17.65 -3.48
C TYR A 167 5.98 -16.13 -3.54
N GLU A 168 6.97 -15.64 -4.31
CA GLU A 168 7.17 -14.21 -4.59
C GLU A 168 5.93 -13.53 -5.20
N LEU A 169 5.00 -14.31 -5.78
CA LEU A 169 3.72 -13.80 -6.28
C LEU A 169 2.76 -13.35 -5.16
N LEU A 170 2.94 -13.82 -3.92
CA LEU A 170 2.28 -13.26 -2.75
C LEU A 170 2.62 -11.78 -2.55
N GLY A 171 3.72 -11.28 -3.10
CA GLY A 171 4.15 -9.89 -2.97
C GLY A 171 3.11 -8.85 -3.38
N TRP A 172 2.16 -9.22 -4.26
CA TRP A 172 1.01 -8.38 -4.58
C TRP A 172 -0.26 -9.23 -4.73
N THR A 173 -1.09 -9.26 -3.68
CA THR A 173 -2.42 -9.89 -3.70
C THR A 173 -3.55 -8.85 -3.67
N TYR A 174 -4.79 -9.29 -3.92
CA TYR A 174 -5.99 -8.46 -3.78
C TYR A 174 -7.20 -9.28 -3.28
N CYS A 175 -8.23 -8.56 -2.87
CA CYS A 175 -9.62 -9.05 -2.80
C CYS A 175 -10.58 -7.87 -3.06
N TYR A 176 -11.86 -8.18 -3.31
CA TYR A 176 -12.92 -7.16 -3.33
C TYR A 176 -13.09 -6.52 -1.94
N ALA A 177 -13.44 -5.23 -1.90
CA ALA A 177 -13.46 -4.49 -0.64
C ALA A 177 -14.66 -4.84 0.25
N ASP A 178 -15.72 -5.40 -0.31
CA ASP A 178 -16.88 -5.91 0.42
C ASP A 178 -16.51 -7.13 1.30
N MET A 179 -15.62 -8.01 0.84
CA MET A 179 -14.97 -9.05 1.67
C MET A 179 -14.24 -8.46 2.88
N VAL A 180 -13.55 -7.31 2.69
CA VAL A 180 -12.90 -6.58 3.80
C VAL A 180 -13.93 -5.93 4.74
N TYR A 181 -15.02 -5.40 4.18
CA TYR A 181 -16.05 -4.69 4.92
C TYR A 181 -16.83 -5.57 5.92
N LYS A 182 -16.95 -6.87 5.66
CA LYS A 182 -17.53 -7.84 6.61
C LYS A 182 -16.77 -7.92 7.96
N TYR A 183 -15.62 -7.25 8.14
CA TYR A 183 -14.75 -7.37 9.33
C TYR A 183 -14.54 -6.09 10.15
N GLU A 184 -15.02 -6.10 11.40
CA GLU A 184 -14.88 -4.99 12.35
C GLU A 184 -13.45 -4.69 12.88
N LYS A 185 -12.43 -5.46 12.47
CA LYS A 185 -11.10 -5.54 13.12
C LYS A 185 -9.95 -5.63 12.12
N ASN A 186 -8.79 -5.08 12.48
CA ASN A 186 -7.54 -5.28 11.73
C ASN A 186 -7.24 -6.78 11.61
N LYS A 187 -7.09 -7.25 10.37
CA LYS A 187 -6.89 -8.67 10.04
C LYS A 187 -5.41 -9.06 10.05
N THR A 188 -5.14 -10.27 10.52
CA THR A 188 -3.83 -10.92 10.36
C THR A 188 -3.59 -11.36 8.91
N PHE A 189 -2.35 -11.64 8.54
CA PHE A 189 -2.02 -12.22 7.22
C PHE A 189 -2.80 -13.52 6.97
N GLU A 190 -2.80 -14.40 7.97
CA GLU A 190 -3.46 -15.71 7.98
C GLU A 190 -4.97 -15.63 7.70
N GLU A 191 -5.65 -14.63 8.27
CA GLU A 191 -7.08 -14.42 8.00
C GLU A 191 -7.38 -13.82 6.63
N MET A 192 -6.46 -13.03 6.05
CA MET A 192 -6.64 -12.46 4.71
C MET A 192 -6.33 -13.49 3.62
N GLN A 193 -5.32 -14.33 3.84
CA GLN A 193 -4.83 -15.30 2.86
C GLN A 193 -5.93 -16.26 2.37
N SER A 194 -6.92 -16.58 3.20
CA SER A 194 -8.03 -17.46 2.81
C SER A 194 -9.01 -16.86 1.81
N PHE A 195 -8.94 -15.56 1.48
CA PHE A 195 -9.79 -14.90 0.48
C PHE A 195 -9.07 -13.87 -0.41
N THR A 196 -7.74 -13.76 -0.33
CA THR A 196 -6.95 -12.94 -1.28
C THR A 196 -6.21 -13.81 -2.29
N THR A 197 -6.21 -13.40 -3.56
CA THR A 197 -5.44 -14.05 -4.65
C THR A 197 -4.45 -13.07 -5.29
N THR A 198 -3.54 -13.54 -6.16
CA THR A 198 -2.55 -12.65 -6.82
C THR A 198 -3.24 -11.60 -7.68
N VAL A 199 -2.73 -10.34 -7.68
CA VAL A 199 -3.23 -9.30 -8.60
C VAL A 199 -3.12 -9.74 -10.06
N ALA A 200 -2.10 -10.53 -10.39
CA ALA A 200 -1.90 -11.07 -11.72
C ALA A 200 -3.10 -11.90 -12.23
N SER A 201 -3.88 -12.55 -11.35
CA SER A 201 -5.06 -13.33 -11.74
C SER A 201 -6.17 -12.51 -12.40
N ILE A 202 -6.33 -11.22 -12.06
CA ILE A 202 -7.25 -10.28 -12.74
C ILE A 202 -6.90 -10.18 -14.23
N PHE A 203 -5.61 -10.23 -14.53
CA PHE A 203 -5.02 -10.00 -15.86
C PHE A 203 -4.61 -11.30 -16.56
N CYS A 204 -5.13 -12.45 -16.11
CA CYS A 204 -4.79 -13.76 -16.67
C CYS A 204 -5.10 -13.85 -18.18
N SER A 205 -4.36 -14.69 -18.92
CA SER A 205 -4.35 -14.72 -20.39
C SER A 205 -5.70 -14.99 -21.06
N ASP A 206 -6.61 -15.61 -20.31
CA ASP A 206 -7.87 -16.16 -20.80
C ASP A 206 -9.10 -15.53 -20.14
N LYS A 207 -8.93 -14.73 -19.07
CA LYS A 207 -10.02 -14.07 -18.35
C LYS A 207 -10.50 -12.81 -19.08
N SER A 208 -11.81 -12.70 -19.26
CA SER A 208 -12.51 -11.55 -19.82
C SER A 208 -13.04 -10.59 -18.75
N ILE A 209 -13.50 -9.40 -19.14
CA ILE A 209 -14.22 -8.50 -18.22
C ILE A 209 -15.56 -9.07 -17.75
N TYR A 210 -16.11 -10.08 -18.45
CA TYR A 210 -17.35 -10.73 -18.05
C TYR A 210 -17.11 -11.66 -16.86
N GLU A 211 -16.08 -12.51 -16.91
CA GLU A 211 -15.69 -13.35 -15.75
C GLU A 211 -15.25 -12.51 -14.55
N ILE A 212 -14.65 -11.33 -14.75
CA ILE A 212 -14.33 -10.40 -13.65
C ILE A 212 -15.60 -9.82 -13.00
N LEU A 213 -16.66 -9.61 -13.78
CA LEU A 213 -17.94 -9.12 -13.29
C LEU A 213 -18.84 -10.25 -12.77
N GLU A 214 -18.65 -11.48 -13.23
CA GLU A 214 -19.25 -12.69 -12.66
C GLU A 214 -18.70 -12.87 -11.24
N ASP A 215 -17.38 -13.05 -11.08
CA ASP A 215 -16.69 -13.12 -9.78
C ASP A 215 -17.02 -11.98 -8.77
N TYR A 216 -17.48 -10.82 -9.25
CA TYR A 216 -17.79 -9.66 -8.40
C TYR A 216 -19.29 -9.48 -8.12
N ASN A 217 -20.15 -9.73 -9.11
CA ASN A 217 -21.61 -9.62 -8.96
C ASN A 217 -22.25 -10.92 -8.47
N ASP A 218 -21.49 -12.02 -8.43
CA ASP A 218 -21.87 -13.22 -7.67
C ASP A 218 -21.88 -12.84 -6.20
N ASP A 219 -23.06 -12.48 -5.71
CA ASP A 219 -23.31 -12.29 -4.29
C ASP A 219 -23.40 -13.68 -3.67
N ASP A 220 -22.27 -14.15 -3.09
CA ASP A 220 -22.25 -15.26 -2.13
C ASP A 220 -23.38 -15.04 -1.12
N ASP A 221 -24.47 -15.81 -1.28
CA ASP A 221 -25.70 -15.71 -0.49
C ASP A 221 -25.40 -16.08 0.97
N ASP A 222 -25.02 -15.08 1.78
CA ASP A 222 -25.18 -15.15 3.23
C ASP A 222 -26.67 -15.44 3.50
N ASP A 223 -27.00 -16.62 4.07
CA ASP A 223 -28.35 -17.24 4.20
C ASP A 223 -29.51 -16.31 4.64
N ASP A 224 -29.21 -15.15 5.22
CA ASP A 224 -30.16 -14.11 5.62
C ASP A 224 -30.71 -13.26 4.45
N GLY A 225 -30.16 -13.37 3.23
CA GLY A 225 -30.74 -12.84 1.98
C GLY A 225 -30.80 -11.30 1.86
N GLY A 226 -30.00 -10.57 2.63
CA GLY A 226 -30.04 -9.10 2.69
C GLY A 226 -29.12 -8.36 1.70
N GLY A 227 -28.13 -9.06 1.13
CA GLY A 227 -27.04 -8.46 0.34
C GLY A 227 -26.12 -7.53 1.15
N ILE A 228 -24.91 -7.28 0.65
CA ILE A 228 -23.96 -6.38 1.32
C ILE A 228 -24.43 -4.93 1.16
N SER A 229 -24.48 -4.17 2.26
CA SER A 229 -24.84 -2.76 2.24
C SER A 229 -23.93 -1.91 3.13
N VAL A 230 -23.54 -0.72 2.63
CA VAL A 230 -22.68 0.23 3.33
C VAL A 230 -23.48 1.43 3.83
N LYS A 231 -23.16 1.90 5.03
CA LYS A 231 -23.73 3.14 5.58
C LYS A 231 -23.30 4.33 4.72
N VAL A 232 -24.25 5.18 4.33
CA VAL A 232 -23.97 6.42 3.58
C VAL A 232 -23.24 7.43 4.51
N PRO A 233 -22.18 8.12 4.04
CA PRO A 233 -21.54 9.20 4.79
C PRO A 233 -22.51 10.30 5.23
N THR A 234 -22.33 10.77 6.46
CA THR A 234 -23.30 11.65 7.17
C THR A 234 -23.25 13.13 6.79
N ASP A 235 -22.39 13.50 5.84
CA ASP A 235 -22.23 14.86 5.33
C ASP A 235 -23.27 15.26 4.27
N ASN A 236 -23.86 14.28 3.57
CA ASN A 236 -24.74 14.54 2.43
C ASN A 236 -26.24 14.60 2.79
N TYR A 237 -26.79 13.59 3.48
CA TYR A 237 -28.20 13.57 3.91
C TYR A 237 -28.35 12.91 5.30
N GLY A 238 -29.44 13.25 6.00
CA GLY A 238 -29.66 12.87 7.41
C GLY A 238 -29.50 11.37 7.69
N GLY A 239 -28.63 11.05 8.65
CA GLY A 239 -28.10 9.70 8.84
C GLY A 239 -29.16 8.61 9.09
N GLY A 240 -28.99 7.47 8.41
CA GLY A 240 -29.85 6.30 8.52
C GLY A 240 -29.96 5.48 7.23
N SER A 241 -29.57 6.07 6.09
CA SER A 241 -29.53 5.40 4.78
C SER A 241 -28.33 4.45 4.63
N PHE A 242 -28.60 3.34 3.95
CA PHE A 242 -27.61 2.38 3.47
C PHE A 242 -27.66 2.36 1.94
N LEU A 243 -26.51 2.12 1.32
CA LEU A 243 -26.38 1.82 -0.10
C LEU A 243 -26.13 0.32 -0.24
N HIS A 244 -26.98 -0.39 -0.97
CA HIS A 244 -26.77 -1.81 -1.30
C HIS A 244 -25.77 -1.95 -2.45
N LYS A 245 -25.09 -3.10 -2.52
CA LYS A 245 -24.20 -3.46 -3.62
C LYS A 245 -24.95 -3.39 -4.97
N PRO A 246 -24.48 -2.58 -5.95
CA PRO A 246 -25.09 -2.52 -7.26
C PRO A 246 -24.49 -3.56 -8.21
N GLU A 247 -25.32 -4.14 -9.07
CA GLU A 247 -24.88 -4.94 -10.21
C GLU A 247 -24.05 -4.08 -11.18
N ILE A 248 -22.73 -4.27 -11.20
CA ILE A 248 -21.81 -3.53 -12.08
C ILE A 248 -21.82 -4.17 -13.47
N LYS A 249 -21.91 -3.36 -14.53
CA LYS A 249 -22.00 -3.83 -15.92
C LYS A 249 -20.91 -3.21 -16.81
N PRO A 250 -20.52 -3.87 -17.92
CA PRO A 250 -19.57 -3.29 -18.86
C PRO A 250 -20.07 -1.97 -19.44
N GLN A 251 -19.23 -0.94 -19.39
CA GLN A 251 -19.52 0.35 -20.03
C GLN A 251 -18.96 0.35 -21.45
N LYS A 252 -19.62 1.03 -22.41
CA LYS A 252 -19.16 1.06 -23.81
C LYS A 252 -17.97 2.00 -23.98
N LEU A 253 -17.03 1.67 -24.86
CA LEU A 253 -15.80 2.45 -25.11
C LEU A 253 -16.05 3.94 -25.45
N GLY A 254 -17.17 4.25 -26.11
CA GLY A 254 -17.58 5.64 -26.35
C GLY A 254 -17.86 6.47 -25.09
N THR A 255 -18.19 5.82 -23.97
CA THR A 255 -18.46 6.45 -22.66
C THR A 255 -17.23 6.56 -21.76
N LEU A 256 -16.06 6.09 -22.22
CA LEU A 256 -14.80 6.20 -21.47
C LEU A 256 -14.49 7.70 -21.17
N PRO A 257 -14.00 8.08 -19.97
CA PRO A 257 -13.70 9.48 -19.68
C PRO A 257 -12.57 10.04 -20.55
N ASP A 258 -12.65 11.33 -20.89
CA ASP A 258 -11.70 11.94 -21.83
C ASP A 258 -10.26 12.00 -21.31
N TYR A 259 -10.04 12.09 -20.00
CA TYR A 259 -8.69 11.99 -19.43
C TYR A 259 -8.10 10.57 -19.59
N VAL A 260 -8.91 9.52 -19.53
CA VAL A 260 -8.45 8.14 -19.78
C VAL A 260 -8.14 7.95 -21.27
N LYS A 261 -8.97 8.51 -22.17
CA LYS A 261 -8.66 8.58 -23.61
C LYS A 261 -7.33 9.32 -23.86
N GLN A 262 -7.08 10.41 -23.13
CA GLN A 262 -5.84 11.18 -23.21
C GLN A 262 -4.63 10.37 -22.72
N MET A 263 -4.73 9.71 -21.56
CA MET A 263 -3.66 8.83 -21.03
C MET A 263 -3.31 7.68 -22.00
N LEU A 264 -4.31 7.03 -22.59
CA LEU A 264 -4.15 6.03 -23.66
C LEU A 264 -3.65 6.63 -24.99
N SER A 265 -3.61 7.97 -25.10
CA SER A 265 -3.02 8.70 -26.22
C SER A 265 -1.61 9.23 -25.94
N ASP A 266 -1.25 9.44 -24.67
CA ASP A 266 0.07 9.89 -24.24
C ASP A 266 1.07 8.73 -24.13
N THR A 267 0.58 7.51 -23.84
CA THR A 267 1.38 6.27 -23.93
C THR A 267 1.76 5.87 -25.36
N LYS A 268 1.35 6.66 -26.38
CA LYS A 268 1.68 6.47 -27.80
C LYS A 268 3.10 6.97 -28.16
N VAL A 269 4.09 6.57 -27.37
CA VAL A 269 5.50 6.86 -27.64
C VAL A 269 5.94 6.15 -28.93
N ASN A 270 6.68 6.84 -29.79
CA ASN A 270 7.12 6.27 -31.06
C ASN A 270 7.99 5.02 -30.87
N VAL A 271 7.73 3.99 -31.68
CA VAL A 271 8.38 2.67 -31.63
C VAL A 271 9.88 2.70 -32.03
N GLY A 272 10.42 3.86 -32.40
CA GLY A 272 11.81 4.01 -32.86
C GLY A 272 12.87 4.12 -31.75
N ASP A 273 12.52 4.63 -30.56
CA ASP A 273 13.51 5.15 -29.61
C ASP A 273 13.86 4.23 -28.42
N TYR A 274 13.24 3.05 -28.31
CA TYR A 274 13.50 2.10 -27.22
C TYR A 274 13.96 0.74 -27.73
N GLY A 275 15.13 0.32 -27.24
CA GLY A 275 15.82 -0.90 -27.66
C GLY A 275 15.10 -2.20 -27.29
N GLN A 276 15.67 -3.32 -27.75
CA GLN A 276 15.12 -4.65 -27.52
C GLN A 276 14.88 -4.93 -26.03
N ILE A 277 13.72 -5.51 -25.72
CA ILE A 277 13.42 -6.09 -24.41
C ILE A 277 14.52 -7.12 -24.12
N GLN A 278 15.35 -6.87 -23.10
CA GLN A 278 16.38 -7.82 -22.69
C GLN A 278 15.73 -9.08 -22.11
N ASP A 279 16.35 -10.23 -22.35
CA ASP A 279 15.85 -11.53 -21.92
C ASP A 279 15.59 -11.55 -20.40
N PRO A 280 14.38 -11.85 -19.92
CA PRO A 280 14.09 -11.91 -18.49
C PRO A 280 14.85 -13.02 -17.74
N ASN A 281 15.54 -13.92 -18.45
CA ASN A 281 16.44 -14.93 -17.89
C ASN A 281 17.92 -14.50 -17.92
N ALA A 282 18.23 -13.29 -18.38
CA ALA A 282 19.60 -12.78 -18.36
C ALA A 282 20.06 -12.57 -16.91
N SER A 283 20.95 -13.45 -16.44
CA SER A 283 21.70 -13.22 -15.19
C SER A 283 22.28 -11.81 -15.19
N PRO A 284 22.20 -11.05 -14.08
CA PRO A 284 22.68 -9.67 -14.04
C PRO A 284 24.13 -9.59 -14.53
N GLN A 285 24.35 -8.92 -15.67
CA GLN A 285 25.72 -8.59 -16.06
C GLN A 285 26.30 -7.71 -14.96
N SER A 286 27.47 -8.11 -14.44
CA SER A 286 28.15 -7.41 -13.35
C SER A 286 28.63 -6.04 -13.82
N SER A 287 27.72 -5.07 -13.75
CA SER A 287 28.05 -3.64 -13.82
C SER A 287 29.01 -3.33 -12.68
N GLN A 288 30.14 -2.71 -13.00
CA GLN A 288 31.16 -2.37 -12.01
C GLN A 288 30.54 -1.60 -10.84
N LEU A 289 30.86 -2.01 -9.60
CA LEU A 289 30.37 -1.37 -8.37
C LEU A 289 30.79 0.10 -8.33
N VAL A 290 29.89 1.00 -8.73
CA VAL A 290 30.07 2.45 -8.58
C VAL A 290 29.85 2.81 -7.12
N ALA A 291 30.93 2.81 -6.34
CA ALA A 291 30.91 3.21 -4.93
C ALA A 291 30.69 4.73 -4.78
N VAL A 292 29.41 5.15 -4.74
CA VAL A 292 29.02 6.54 -4.55
C VAL A 292 29.30 6.97 -3.11
N THR A 293 30.48 7.54 -2.88
CA THR A 293 30.85 8.13 -1.58
C THR A 293 30.11 9.46 -1.38
N ILE A 294 28.96 9.44 -0.72
CA ILE A 294 28.27 10.67 -0.30
C ILE A 294 29.06 11.32 0.85
N ARG A 295 29.76 12.41 0.58
CA ARG A 295 30.33 13.27 1.62
C ARG A 295 29.25 14.22 2.14
N VAL A 296 28.71 13.92 3.33
CA VAL A 296 27.95 14.90 4.10
C VAL A 296 28.92 16.02 4.54
N PRO A 297 28.64 17.30 4.26
CA PRO A 297 29.46 18.40 4.78
C PRO A 297 29.27 18.48 6.29
N VAL A 298 30.38 18.44 7.03
CA VAL A 298 30.39 18.78 8.46
C VAL A 298 30.40 20.30 8.56
N ASN A 299 29.37 20.89 9.18
CA ASN A 299 29.37 22.31 9.50
C ASN A 299 30.33 22.55 10.67
N ASN A 300 31.57 22.97 10.38
CA ASN A 300 32.55 23.40 11.40
C ASN A 300 32.19 24.79 11.99
N GLU A 301 30.97 24.96 12.49
CA GLU A 301 30.58 26.09 13.33
C GLU A 301 30.80 25.77 14.81
N ASN A 302 32.05 25.43 15.19
CA ASN A 302 32.46 25.27 16.60
C ASN A 302 34.00 25.38 16.87
N GLU A 303 34.81 25.86 15.92
CA GLU A 303 36.29 25.92 16.06
C GLU A 303 36.84 27.33 16.40
N GLU A 304 36.09 28.18 17.12
CA GLU A 304 36.61 29.47 17.63
C GLU A 304 36.71 29.59 19.17
N HIS A 305 36.25 28.61 19.95
CA HIS A 305 36.14 28.76 21.42
C HIS A 305 37.22 28.10 22.30
N GLU A 306 38.15 27.30 21.77
CA GLU A 306 39.24 26.71 22.59
C GLU A 306 40.51 27.57 22.72
N ASN A 307 40.68 28.62 21.91
CA ASN A 307 41.89 29.46 21.91
C ASN A 307 41.93 30.58 22.97
N GLN A 308 41.10 30.53 24.03
CA GLN A 308 41.14 31.50 25.15
C GLN A 308 41.37 30.89 26.55
N ILE A 309 41.68 29.60 26.68
CA ILE A 309 41.98 28.97 27.98
C ILE A 309 43.45 28.51 28.08
N GLN A 310 44.40 29.36 27.65
CA GLN A 310 45.83 29.08 27.82
C GLN A 310 46.74 30.32 28.01
N SER A 311 46.23 31.42 28.56
CA SER A 311 46.96 32.70 28.62
C SER A 311 46.73 33.59 29.86
N SER A 312 46.41 33.04 31.05
CA SER A 312 46.16 33.86 32.27
C SER A 312 46.71 33.32 33.60
N SER A 313 47.75 32.46 33.57
CA SER A 313 48.36 31.87 34.78
C SER A 313 49.48 32.72 35.43
N LYS A 314 49.15 33.92 35.96
CA LYS A 314 49.93 34.62 37.03
C LYS A 314 49.33 35.97 37.47
N SER A 315 48.74 36.03 38.66
CA SER A 315 49.07 37.00 39.72
C SER A 315 48.20 36.76 40.96
N SER A 316 48.67 37.16 42.13
CA SER A 316 48.07 36.86 43.43
C SER A 316 47.62 38.14 44.15
N SER A 317 46.49 38.08 44.87
CA SER A 317 46.44 38.25 46.34
C SER A 317 45.02 38.49 46.89
N SER A 318 44.80 38.01 48.13
CA SER A 318 43.86 38.48 49.17
C SER A 318 42.61 39.31 48.80
N PHE A 319 41.43 38.88 49.30
CA PHE A 319 40.89 39.43 50.56
C PHE A 319 39.85 38.49 51.21
N THR A 320 39.39 38.83 52.41
CA THR A 320 38.77 37.90 53.38
C THR A 320 37.25 38.02 53.52
N SER A 321 36.59 36.86 53.72
CA SER A 321 35.40 36.61 54.55
C SER A 321 34.21 37.60 54.58
N ASN A 322 32.99 37.07 54.39
CA ASN A 322 31.97 37.21 55.44
C ASN A 322 30.83 36.17 55.40
N ASN A 323 30.20 35.95 56.56
CA ASN A 323 29.07 35.04 56.74
C ASN A 323 27.71 35.73 56.58
N LYS A 324 26.70 35.02 56.06
CA LYS A 324 25.39 34.93 56.73
C LYS A 324 24.52 33.78 56.22
N LYS A 325 24.06 32.93 57.15
CA LYS A 325 22.87 32.09 57.03
C LYS A 325 21.78 32.66 57.94
N GLU A 326 20.54 32.71 57.47
CA GLU A 326 19.26 32.51 58.18
C GLU A 326 18.12 32.79 57.18
N LYS A 327 16.89 32.24 57.30
CA LYS A 327 16.24 31.64 58.47
C LYS A 327 15.33 30.44 58.11
N ARG A 328 14.84 29.71 59.12
CA ARG A 328 13.93 28.55 59.02
C ARG A 328 12.47 28.94 59.31
N LEU A 329 11.53 28.17 58.76
CA LEU A 329 10.24 27.68 59.32
C LEU A 329 9.68 26.67 58.28
N VAL A 330 9.39 25.38 58.50
CA VAL A 330 9.17 24.48 59.66
C VAL A 330 7.76 24.46 60.24
N ASN A 331 6.92 23.55 59.70
CA ASN A 331 6.07 22.56 60.39
C ASN A 331 5.50 21.59 59.31
N SER A 332 5.34 20.26 59.46
CA SER A 332 5.00 19.36 60.60
C SER A 332 3.51 19.46 61.00
N ASN A 333 2.73 18.42 61.35
CA ASN A 333 2.77 16.94 61.36
C ASN A 333 1.29 16.43 61.37
N GLN A 334 0.84 15.18 61.17
CA GLN A 334 1.35 13.81 60.92
C GLN A 334 0.20 13.01 60.20
N GLU A 335 0.41 12.00 59.35
CA GLU A 335 0.67 10.57 59.66
C GLU A 335 -0.42 9.85 60.52
N GLN A 336 -1.12 8.83 59.98
CA GLN A 336 -1.01 7.40 60.40
C GLN A 336 -2.12 6.45 59.86
N ARG A 337 -1.65 5.28 59.37
CA ARG A 337 -2.19 3.90 59.54
C ARG A 337 -3.62 3.51 59.12
N GLY A 338 -3.73 2.31 58.54
CA GLY A 338 -4.99 1.56 58.43
C GLY A 338 -4.95 0.42 57.40
N ALA A 339 -4.33 -0.72 57.74
CA ALA A 339 -4.36 -1.93 56.89
C ALA A 339 -5.15 -3.04 57.60
N PHE A 340 -6.03 -3.75 56.87
CA PHE A 340 -6.70 -4.96 57.35
C PHE A 340 -7.00 -5.93 56.19
N VAL A 341 -6.50 -7.16 56.37
CA VAL A 341 -6.88 -8.46 55.74
C VAL A 341 -7.11 -8.46 54.23
#